data_AF-A0A183HWF6-F1
#
_entry.id   AF-A0A183HWF6-F1
#
_cell.length_a   1.000
_cell.length_b   1.000
_cell.length_c   1.000
_cell.angle_alpha   90.00
_cell.angle_beta   90.00
_cell.angle_gamma   90.00
#
_symmetry.space_group_name_H-M   'P 1'
#
loop_
_entity.id
_entity.type
_entity.pdbx_description
1 polymer ?
#
loop_
_entity_poly.entity_id
_entity_poly.type
_entity_poly.pdbx_seq_one_letter_code
_entity_poly.pdbx_strand_id
1 'polypeptide(L)'
;MVWNDERRKDDFYMEYTSTSPILNFQMSKTRMVLVGMKQIHVFNFPQEIDPIKTIETGTNVHGLCELSNDPNMELLIYPGHQKGSVQVCQVCFNCNFLDF
;
A
#
# COMPACT_ATOMS: atom_id res chain seq x y z
N MET A 1 -8.07 9.59 -5.15
CA MET A 1 -7.52 10.85 -5.68
C MET A 1 -6.46 11.34 -4.72
N VAL A 2 -5.27 11.66 -5.22
CA VAL A 2 -4.18 12.25 -4.43
C VAL A 2 -4.07 13.72 -4.81
N TRP A 3 -4.14 14.60 -3.81
CA TRP A 3 -4.19 16.04 -3.99
C TRP A 3 -2.86 16.69 -3.57
N ASN A 4 -2.41 17.71 -4.29
CA ASN A 4 -1.20 18.47 -3.99
C ASN A 4 -1.57 19.86 -3.45
N ASP A 5 -1.45 20.04 -2.13
CA ASP A 5 -1.82 21.28 -1.44
C ASP A 5 -0.98 22.52 -1.84
N GLU A 6 0.24 22.34 -2.37
CA GLU A 6 1.12 23.45 -2.73
C GLU A 6 0.74 24.08 -4.09
N ARG A 7 0.05 23.35 -4.95
CA ARG A 7 -0.32 23.83 -6.29
C ARG A 7 -1.64 24.59 -6.24
N ARG A 8 -1.60 25.89 -6.55
CA ARG A 8 -2.74 26.83 -6.47
C ARG A 8 -3.85 26.63 -7.52
N LYS A 9 -3.75 25.62 -8.39
CA LYS A 9 -4.72 25.33 -9.46
C LYS A 9 -5.04 23.85 -9.41
N ASP A 10 -6.28 23.48 -9.71
CA ASP A 10 -6.88 22.13 -9.72
C ASP A 10 -5.99 21.06 -10.38
N ASP A 11 -4.94 20.65 -9.69
CA ASP A 11 -3.87 19.81 -10.21
C ASP A 11 -3.80 18.56 -9.34
N PHE A 12 -4.56 17.56 -9.75
CA PHE A 12 -4.56 16.25 -9.13
C PHE A 12 -3.26 15.54 -9.47
N TYR A 13 -2.61 14.98 -8.46
CA TYR A 13 -1.38 14.24 -8.68
C TYR A 13 -1.66 12.87 -9.32
N MET A 14 -2.76 12.23 -8.89
CA MET A 14 -3.25 10.97 -9.46
C MET A 14 -4.72 10.74 -9.15
N GLU A 15 -5.41 10.09 -10.08
CA GLU A 15 -6.66 9.39 -9.84
C GLU A 15 -6.45 7.86 -9.99
N TYR A 16 -6.99 7.10 -9.05
CA TYR A 16 -7.01 5.65 -9.10
C TYR A 16 -8.46 5.17 -9.02
N THR A 17 -8.84 4.33 -9.97
CA THR A 17 -10.19 3.76 -10.07
C THR A 17 -10.12 2.27 -9.76
N SER A 18 -10.87 1.85 -8.73
CA SER A 18 -11.02 0.44 -8.39
C SER A 18 -12.40 -0.07 -8.77
N THR A 19 -12.47 -1.35 -9.16
CA THR A 19 -13.75 -2.05 -9.32
C THR A 19 -14.34 -2.53 -8.00
N SER A 20 -13.59 -2.42 -6.89
CA SER A 20 -14.00 -2.81 -5.55
C SER A 20 -13.74 -1.70 -4.52
N PRO A 21 -14.44 -1.68 -3.37
CA PRO A 21 -14.19 -0.68 -2.35
C PRO A 21 -12.75 -0.71 -1.81
N ILE A 22 -12.14 0.46 -1.71
CA ILE A 22 -10.91 0.67 -0.94
C ILE A 22 -11.32 0.89 0.52
N LEU A 23 -10.84 0.02 1.40
CA LEU A 23 -11.19 0.00 2.83
C LEU A 23 -10.22 0.83 3.67
N ASN A 24 -8.97 0.98 3.24
CA ASN A 24 -7.96 1.78 3.93
C ASN A 24 -6.91 2.31 2.94
N PHE A 25 -6.20 3.35 3.37
CA PHE A 25 -5.13 4.01 2.64
C PHE A 25 -3.94 4.23 3.56
N GLN A 26 -2.74 3.91 3.11
CA GLN A 26 -1.49 4.16 3.84
C GLN A 26 -0.49 4.84 2.90
N MET A 27 0.36 5.71 3.45
CA MET A 27 1.35 6.45 2.68
C MET A 27 2.60 6.69 3.52
N SER A 28 3.76 6.63 2.87
CA SER A 28 5.06 7.08 3.40
C SER A 28 5.68 8.09 2.42
N LYS A 29 6.89 8.54 2.69
CA LYS A 29 7.64 9.39 1.74
C LYS A 29 7.91 8.72 0.39
N THR A 30 7.89 7.39 0.33
CA THR A 30 8.34 6.60 -0.82
C THR A 30 7.27 5.67 -1.38
N ARG A 31 6.18 5.43 -0.64
CA ARG A 31 5.16 4.43 -0.96
C ARG A 31 3.75 4.97 -0.76
N MET A 32 2.85 4.51 -1.62
CA MET A 32 1.41 4.67 -1.50
C MET A 32 0.78 3.28 -1.50
N VAL A 33 -0.15 3.01 -0.58
CA VAL A 33 -0.78 1.69 -0.41
C VAL A 33 -2.29 1.82 -0.34
N LEU A 34 -2.98 1.09 -1.20
CA LEU A 34 -4.43 0.99 -1.26
C LEU A 34 -4.87 -0.40 -0.78
N VAL A 35 -5.72 -0.43 0.25
CA VAL A 35 -6.12 -1.67 0.92
C VAL A 35 -7.56 -2.00 0.55
N GLY A 36 -7.76 -3.09 -0.17
CA GLY A 36 -9.07 -3.69 -0.42
C GLY A 36 -9.37 -4.85 0.53
N MET A 37 -10.54 -5.47 0.33
CA MET A 37 -10.98 -6.60 1.17
C MET A 37 -10.13 -7.87 1.00
N LYS A 38 -9.60 -8.11 -0.20
CA LYS A 38 -8.81 -9.32 -0.52
C LYS A 38 -7.44 -9.02 -1.12
N GLN A 39 -7.19 -7.77 -1.48
CA GLN A 39 -5.98 -7.37 -2.17
C GLN A 39 -5.45 -6.07 -1.58
N ILE A 40 -4.13 -5.95 -1.52
CA ILE A 40 -3.43 -4.70 -1.17
C ILE A 40 -2.56 -4.31 -2.36
N HIS A 41 -2.75 -3.10 -2.87
CA HIS A 41 -1.98 -2.55 -3.99
C HIS A 41 -0.94 -1.58 -3.46
N VAL A 42 0.31 -1.76 -3.84
CA VAL A 42 1.42 -0.89 -3.46
C VAL A 42 1.97 -0.19 -4.68
N PHE A 43 2.17 1.12 -4.56
CA PHE A 43 2.71 2.00 -5.57
C PHE A 43 3.94 2.75 -5.05
N ASN A 44 4.79 3.16 -5.98
CA ASN A 44 5.82 4.17 -5.72
C ASN A 44 5.16 5.53 -5.42
N PHE A 45 5.87 6.38 -4.68
CA PHE A 45 5.45 7.75 -4.38
C PHE A 45 6.70 8.60 -4.05
N PRO A 46 6.74 9.93 -4.30
CA PRO A 46 5.78 10.70 -5.09
C PRO A 46 6.03 10.57 -6.59
N GLN A 47 7.27 10.72 -7.06
CA GLN A 47 7.60 11.10 -8.46
C GLN A 47 6.88 10.33 -9.58
N GLU A 48 6.94 9.00 -9.55
CA GLU A 48 6.25 8.12 -10.50
C GLU A 48 5.39 7.16 -9.67
N ILE A 49 4.06 7.32 -9.70
CA ILE A 49 3.13 6.44 -8.95
C ILE A 49 2.89 5.16 -9.76
N ASP A 50 3.97 4.41 -9.96
CA ASP A 50 3.91 3.14 -10.65
C ASP A 50 3.53 2.02 -9.69
N PRO A 51 2.72 1.05 -10.13
CA PRO A 51 2.42 -0.14 -9.34
C PRO A 51 3.70 -0.95 -9.09
N ILE A 52 4.01 -1.19 -7.83
CA ILE A 52 5.13 -2.04 -7.39
C ILE A 52 4.67 -3.49 -7.35
N LYS A 53 3.58 -3.75 -6.61
CA LYS A 53 3.04 -5.10 -6.42
C LYS A 53 1.60 -5.06 -5.93
N THR A 54 0.90 -6.16 -6.18
CA THR A 54 -0.38 -6.47 -5.54
C THR A 54 -0.20 -7.71 -4.67
N ILE A 55 -0.71 -7.64 -3.44
CA ILE A 55 -0.63 -8.70 -2.44
C ILE A 55 -2.03 -9.26 -2.25
N GLU A 56 -2.20 -10.55 -2.54
CA GLU A 56 -3.41 -11.30 -2.17
C GLU A 56 -3.40 -11.57 -0.66
N THR A 57 -4.55 -11.40 -0.04
CA THR A 57 -4.74 -11.51 1.41
C THR A 57 -5.90 -12.44 1.76
N GLY A 58 -5.98 -12.84 3.03
CA GLY A 58 -7.23 -13.35 3.59
C GLY A 58 -8.34 -12.30 3.55
N THR A 59 -9.53 -12.61 4.06
CA THR A 59 -10.61 -11.60 4.10
C THR A 59 -10.31 -10.52 5.13
N ASN A 60 -10.00 -9.31 4.66
CA ASN A 60 -9.69 -8.13 5.46
C ASN A 60 -10.86 -7.15 5.50
N VAL A 61 -11.98 -7.53 6.13
CA VAL A 61 -13.23 -6.74 6.14
C VAL A 61 -13.09 -5.35 6.77
N HIS A 62 -12.06 -5.14 7.58
CA HIS A 62 -11.81 -3.88 8.29
C HIS A 62 -10.67 -3.06 7.67
N GLY A 63 -10.07 -3.51 6.56
CA GLY A 63 -8.96 -2.81 5.92
C GLY A 63 -7.72 -2.67 6.82
N LEU A 64 -7.49 -3.60 7.74
CA LEU A 64 -6.33 -3.58 8.63
C LEU A 64 -5.05 -3.66 7.81
N CYS A 65 -4.20 -2.65 7.95
CA CYS A 65 -2.92 -2.56 7.27
C CYS A 65 -2.12 -1.42 7.91
N GLU A 66 -0.83 -1.62 8.11
CA GLU A 66 0.08 -0.59 8.61
C GLU A 66 1.35 -0.58 7.76
N LEU A 67 1.79 0.62 7.36
CA LEU A 67 3.03 0.83 6.61
C LEU A 67 4.05 1.55 7.50
N SER A 68 5.24 0.97 7.59
CA SER A 68 6.38 1.62 8.25
C SER A 68 6.74 2.94 7.56
N ASN A 69 6.97 3.99 8.34
CA ASN A 69 7.41 5.29 7.85
C ASN A 69 8.94 5.43 7.80
N ASP A 70 9.68 4.37 8.14
CA ASP A 70 11.14 4.35 8.01
C ASP A 70 11.53 4.05 6.54
N PRO A 71 12.17 4.99 5.82
CA PRO A 71 12.56 4.79 4.42
C PRO A 71 13.62 3.68 4.25
N ASN A 72 14.36 3.31 5.30
CA ASN A 72 15.31 2.20 5.25
C ASN A 72 14.65 0.85 5.52
N MET A 73 13.44 0.85 6.07
CA MET A 73 12.71 -0.34 6.51
C MET A 73 11.23 -0.20 6.14
N GLU A 74 10.97 -0.28 4.84
CA GLU A 74 9.63 -0.26 4.26
C GLU A 74 8.91 -1.59 4.49
N LEU A 75 8.42 -1.80 5.70
CA LEU A 75 7.61 -2.95 6.06
C LEU A 75 6.12 -2.62 5.95
N LEU A 76 5.37 -3.58 5.43
CA LEU A 76 3.92 -3.58 5.40
C LEU A 76 3.41 -4.74 6.25
N ILE A 77 2.50 -4.44 7.16
CA ILE A 77 1.90 -5.42 8.06
C ILE A 77 0.41 -5.50 7.76
N TYR A 78 -0.12 -6.71 7.62
CA TYR A 78 -1.53 -6.95 7.29
C TYR A 78 -2.01 -8.33 7.77
N PRO A 79 -3.32 -8.58 7.89
CA PRO A 79 -3.85 -9.90 8.25
C PRO A 79 -3.47 -10.98 7.22
N GLY A 80 -3.01 -12.13 7.72
CA GLY A 80 -2.72 -13.28 6.88
C GLY A 80 -3.95 -14.09 6.48
N HIS A 81 -3.73 -15.16 5.71
CA HIS A 81 -4.79 -16.08 5.27
C HIS A 81 -5.38 -16.90 6.42
N GLN A 82 -4.57 -17.22 7.43
CA GLN A 82 -5.00 -17.96 8.60
C GLN A 82 -5.60 -16.99 9.63
N LYS A 83 -6.74 -17.35 10.22
CA LYS A 83 -7.40 -16.49 11.22
C LYS A 83 -6.46 -16.21 12.39
N GLY A 84 -6.28 -14.94 12.70
CA GLY A 84 -5.40 -14.48 13.78
C GLY A 84 -3.92 -14.37 13.40
N SER A 85 -3.53 -14.72 12.17
CA SER A 85 -2.16 -14.51 11.72
C SER A 85 -1.95 -13.11 11.15
N VAL A 86 -0.72 -12.63 11.30
CA VAL A 86 -0.25 -11.35 10.77
C VAL A 86 0.90 -11.65 9.82
N GLN A 87 0.89 -11.00 8.67
CA GLN A 87 1.95 -11.07 7.67
C GLN A 87 2.78 -9.80 7.74
N VAL A 88 4.09 -9.95 7.53
CA VAL A 88 5.04 -8.86 7.44
C VAL A 88 5.73 -8.99 6.09
N CYS A 89 5.64 -7.96 5.25
CA CYS A 89 6.19 -7.97 3.91
C CYS A 89 7.08 -6.75 3.72
N GLN A 90 8.29 -6.96 3.20
CA GLN A 90 9.12 -5.86 2.73
C GLN A 90 8.66 -5.41 1.35
N VAL A 91 8.48 -4.09 1.22
CA VAL A 91 7.84 -3.48 0.05
C VAL A 91 8.85 -2.99 -0.99
N CYS A 92 10.13 -2.93 -0.64
CA CYS A 92 11.21 -2.46 -1.50
C CYS A 92 11.37 -3.33 -2.76
N PHE A 93 11.75 -2.71 -3.88
CA PHE A 93 11.92 -3.31 -5.20
C PHE A 93 13.02 -4.39 -5.28
N ASN A 94 13.89 -4.52 -4.28
CA ASN A 94 15.07 -5.41 -4.29
C ASN A 94 15.15 -6.35 -3.08
N CYS A 95 14.07 -7.08 -2.79
CA CYS A 95 14.16 -8.19 -1.85
C CYS A 95 13.90 -9.51 -2.56
N ASN A 96 15.02 -10.18 -2.91
CA ASN A 96 15.07 -11.63 -2.93
C ASN A 96 14.47 -12.13 -1.62
N PHE A 97 13.54 -13.09 -1.73
CA PHE A 97 12.95 -13.81 -0.61
C PHE A 97 14.00 -14.09 0.46
N LEU A 98 13.85 -13.50 1.64
CA LEU A 98 14.39 -14.08 2.86
C LEU A 98 13.27 -14.94 3.41
N ASP A 99 13.29 -16.21 3.01
CA ASP A 99 12.60 -17.27 3.72
C ASP A 99 13.27 -17.43 5.09
N PHE A 100 12.52 -17.16 6.15
CA PHE A 100 12.83 -17.60 7.51
C PHE A 100 11.86 -18.70 7.91
#